data_AF-A0A7Y7LUR1-F1
#
_entry.id   AF-A0A7Y7LUR1-F1
#
_cell.length_a   1.000
_cell.length_b   1.000
_cell.length_c   1.000
_cell.angle_alpha   90.00
_cell.angle_beta   90.00
_cell.angle_gamma   90.00
#
_symmetry.space_group_name_H-M   'P 1'
#
loop_
_entity.id
_entity.type
_entity.pdbx_description
1 polymer ?
#
loop_
_entity_poly.entity_id
_entity_poly.type
_entity_poly.pdbx_seq_one_letter_code
_entity_poly.pdbx_strand_id
1 'polypeptide(L)'
;MKHKTFAEYDDELTRACEAALGMLLRAFGTLASTLRLVGGLVPRYLTPEAPPDVPKHAGTTDVDIVLAIEVLAEKGKYNKLSAQLKANGFSRVLNKDGNPSSWRWERKVDGQTIVVEFLQHTDDPAKNARAESVVDEGVSAMQILHAGVVHEMYLEREVIVELPDGNGKTKVQIRYADAVAFILLKALAFDDRKTNKDAADLVHVMRYADSTEKLAVQYADRLKEGKHHEALEQGLRALERKFCDEQGIEGFEKEGPAQFCAFHEIGEQGSDDRILEQRNVSALVTEFVKIVRDHTKA
;
A
#
# COMPACT_ATOMS: atom_id res chain seq x y z
N MET A 1 9.96 10.25 -6.04
CA MET A 1 10.51 9.17 -6.90
C MET A 1 10.79 8.02 -5.95
N LYS A 2 10.31 6.80 -6.20
CA LYS A 2 10.53 5.69 -5.27
C LYS A 2 12.00 5.24 -5.35
N HIS A 3 12.63 5.01 -4.20
CA HIS A 3 13.99 4.50 -4.13
C HIS A 3 14.08 3.06 -4.63
N LYS A 4 15.24 2.69 -5.18
CA LYS A 4 15.49 1.42 -5.85
C LYS A 4 15.97 0.32 -4.91
N THR A 5 16.64 0.67 -3.82
CA THR A 5 17.17 -0.28 -2.83
C THR A 5 16.68 0.02 -1.42
N PHE A 6 16.78 -0.97 -0.54
CA PHE A 6 16.37 -0.87 0.87
C PHE A 6 17.13 0.24 1.61
N ALA A 7 18.46 0.33 1.40
CA ALA A 7 19.33 1.26 2.12
C ALA A 7 19.08 2.74 1.82
N GLU A 8 18.37 3.04 0.72
CA GLU A 8 18.00 4.41 0.34
C GLU A 8 16.77 4.94 1.10
N TYR A 9 16.05 4.09 1.83
CA TYR A 9 14.92 4.52 2.64
C TYR A 9 15.35 4.92 4.06
N ASP A 10 14.66 5.91 4.60
CA ASP A 10 14.96 6.54 5.88
C ASP A 10 13.73 6.50 6.83
N ASP A 11 14.01 6.28 8.11
CA ASP A 11 12.98 6.28 9.16
C ASP A 11 12.42 7.65 9.43
N GLU A 12 13.24 8.71 9.31
CA GLU A 12 12.75 10.07 9.48
C GLU A 12 11.71 10.39 8.42
N LEU A 13 11.95 9.97 7.18
CA LEU A 13 11.01 10.13 6.08
C LEU A 13 9.71 9.35 6.30
N THR A 14 9.80 8.14 6.84
CA THR A 14 8.62 7.34 7.17
C THR A 14 7.81 7.97 8.32
N ARG A 15 8.47 8.53 9.34
CA ARG A 15 7.81 9.29 10.41
C ARG A 15 7.14 10.57 9.87
N ALA A 16 7.80 11.28 8.95
CA ALA A 16 7.22 12.44 8.29
C ALA A 16 5.98 12.06 7.45
N CYS A 17 5.97 10.89 6.83
CA CYS A 17 4.79 10.33 6.16
C CYS A 17 3.62 10.08 7.13
N GLU A 18 3.86 9.46 8.28
CA GLU A 18 2.84 9.25 9.33
C GLU A 18 2.31 10.58 9.88
N ALA A 19 3.17 11.58 10.05
CA ALA A 19 2.75 12.91 10.47
C ALA A 19 1.89 13.61 9.40
N ALA A 20 2.30 13.58 8.13
CA ALA A 20 1.53 14.14 7.02
C ALA A 20 0.14 13.48 6.90
N LEU A 21 0.05 12.16 7.11
CA LEU A 21 -1.21 11.42 7.19
C LEU A 21 -2.08 11.92 8.35
N GLY A 22 -1.52 12.14 9.54
CA GLY A 22 -2.26 12.72 10.66
C GLY A 22 -2.80 14.11 10.36
N MET A 23 -2.02 14.96 9.69
CA MET A 23 -2.48 16.28 9.24
C MET A 23 -3.58 16.19 8.19
N LEU A 24 -3.48 15.22 7.27
CA LEU A 24 -4.49 14.96 6.25
C LEU A 24 -5.81 14.56 6.91
N LEU A 25 -5.80 13.60 7.84
CA LEU A 25 -6.99 13.16 8.56
C LEU A 25 -7.68 14.33 9.27
N ARG A 26 -6.90 15.22 9.90
CA ARG A 26 -7.45 16.44 10.52
C ARG A 26 -8.06 17.39 9.50
N ALA A 27 -7.43 17.56 8.33
CA ALA A 27 -7.93 18.41 7.26
C ALA A 27 -9.28 17.91 6.70
N PHE A 28 -9.48 16.58 6.64
CA PHE A 28 -10.76 15.98 6.23
C PHE A 28 -11.85 16.04 7.31
N GLY A 29 -11.50 16.35 8.57
CA GLY A 29 -12.47 16.55 9.65
C GLY A 29 -13.45 15.38 9.80
N THR A 30 -14.75 15.64 9.64
CA THR A 30 -15.81 14.62 9.74
C THR A 30 -15.75 13.55 8.66
N LEU A 31 -14.98 13.77 7.59
CA LEU A 31 -14.75 12.83 6.50
C LEU A 31 -13.49 11.97 6.74
N ALA A 32 -12.72 12.20 7.80
CA ALA A 32 -11.50 11.43 8.09
C ALA A 32 -11.77 9.91 8.15
N SER A 33 -12.96 9.51 8.61
CA SER A 33 -13.35 8.09 8.72
C SER A 33 -13.58 7.40 7.37
N THR A 34 -13.64 8.15 6.27
CA THR A 34 -13.81 7.60 4.92
C THR A 34 -12.47 7.29 4.25
N LEU A 35 -11.36 7.80 4.79
CA LEU A 35 -10.03 7.59 4.24
C LEU A 35 -9.54 6.18 4.57
N ARG A 36 -8.84 5.56 3.62
CA ARG A 36 -8.18 4.27 3.80
C ARG A 36 -6.74 4.36 3.33
N LEU A 37 -5.81 4.18 4.25
CA LEU A 37 -4.39 4.10 3.96
C LEU A 37 -4.08 2.78 3.23
N VAL A 38 -3.39 2.91 2.10
CA VAL A 38 -2.83 1.80 1.34
C VAL A 38 -1.34 2.06 1.07
N GLY A 39 -0.69 1.19 0.31
CA GLY A 39 0.67 1.42 -0.17
C GLY A 39 1.74 1.26 0.91
N GLY A 40 2.87 1.95 0.72
CA GLY A 40 4.12 1.64 1.43
C GLY A 40 4.15 1.96 2.92
N LEU A 41 3.20 2.74 3.43
CA LEU A 41 3.12 3.07 4.87
C LEU A 41 2.40 2.00 5.69
N VAL A 42 1.56 1.17 5.05
CA VAL A 42 0.74 0.16 5.74
C VAL A 42 1.57 -0.86 6.56
N PRO A 43 2.72 -1.37 6.09
CA PRO A 43 3.54 -2.31 6.86
C PRO A 43 3.92 -1.80 8.25
N ARG A 44 4.06 -0.48 8.45
CA ARG A 44 4.29 0.12 9.78
C ARG A 44 3.25 -0.30 10.83
N TYR A 45 2.02 -0.60 10.41
CA TYR A 45 0.93 -0.98 11.31
C TYR A 45 0.70 -2.49 11.34
N LEU A 46 0.89 -3.18 10.21
CA LEU A 46 0.73 -4.63 10.11
C LEU A 46 1.89 -5.40 10.74
N THR A 47 3.12 -4.91 10.56
CA THR A 47 4.36 -5.56 10.97
C THR A 47 5.20 -4.60 11.83
N PRO A 48 4.72 -4.21 13.04
CA PRO A 48 5.48 -3.33 13.91
C PRO A 48 6.83 -3.98 14.26
N GLU A 49 7.92 -3.22 14.10
CA GLU A 49 9.28 -3.69 14.32
C GLU A 49 9.45 -4.22 15.76
N ALA A 50 9.97 -5.44 15.88
CA ALA A 50 10.20 -6.13 17.16
C ALA A 50 11.41 -7.07 17.02
N PRO A 51 12.65 -6.54 17.05
CA PRO A 51 13.84 -7.35 16.78
C PRO A 51 14.12 -8.35 17.90
N PRO A 52 14.61 -9.58 17.58
CA PRO A 52 15.00 -10.03 16.24
C PRO A 52 13.84 -10.59 15.40
N ASP A 53 12.65 -10.77 15.96
CA ASP A 53 11.55 -11.54 15.36
C ASP A 53 10.90 -10.83 14.16
N VAL A 54 10.72 -9.52 14.24
CA VAL A 54 10.23 -8.68 13.14
C VAL A 54 11.30 -7.64 12.81
N PRO A 55 12.06 -7.82 11.72
CA PRO A 55 13.07 -6.85 11.31
C PRO A 55 12.40 -5.56 10.82
N LYS A 56 13.21 -4.51 10.77
CA LYS A 56 12.78 -3.22 10.23
C LYS A 56 12.27 -3.34 8.79
N HIS A 57 11.08 -2.77 8.53
CA HIS A 57 10.56 -2.56 7.17
C HIS A 57 11.28 -1.38 6.50
N ALA A 58 11.38 -1.38 5.16
CA ALA A 58 12.07 -0.32 4.42
C ALA A 58 11.47 1.06 4.67
N GLY A 59 10.16 1.16 4.91
CA GLY A 59 9.45 2.42 5.05
C GLY A 59 8.95 2.99 3.73
N THR A 60 8.62 4.28 3.71
CA THR A 60 8.03 4.94 2.53
C THR A 60 8.35 6.41 2.42
N THR A 61 8.15 6.95 1.22
CA THR A 61 8.43 8.35 0.86
C THR A 61 7.16 9.17 0.58
N ASP A 62 6.03 8.48 0.49
CA ASP A 62 4.73 8.99 0.10
C ASP A 62 3.61 8.31 0.89
N VAL A 63 2.45 8.96 0.92
CA VAL A 63 1.23 8.48 1.57
C VAL A 63 0.16 8.23 0.50
N ASP A 64 -0.29 6.99 0.37
CA ASP A 64 -1.31 6.58 -0.59
C ASP A 64 -2.68 6.44 0.12
N ILE A 65 -3.70 7.19 -0.30
CA ILE A 65 -5.01 7.20 0.36
C ILE A 65 -6.13 6.91 -0.63
N VAL A 66 -6.89 5.85 -0.39
CA VAL A 66 -8.14 5.58 -1.12
C VAL A 66 -9.27 6.43 -0.53
N LEU A 67 -9.92 7.20 -1.39
CA LEU A 67 -11.10 8.00 -1.08
C LEU A 67 -12.38 7.20 -1.36
N ALA A 68 -13.31 7.16 -0.39
CA ALA A 68 -14.66 6.65 -0.63
C ALA A 68 -15.52 7.72 -1.32
N ILE A 69 -15.43 7.81 -2.66
CA ILE A 69 -16.03 8.88 -3.47
C ILE A 69 -17.54 9.01 -3.26
N GLU A 70 -18.27 7.89 -3.18
CA GLU A 70 -19.73 7.88 -2.97
C GLU A 70 -20.10 8.56 -1.65
N VAL A 71 -19.35 8.27 -0.59
CA VAL A 71 -19.56 8.87 0.74
C VAL A 71 -19.21 10.37 0.72
N LEU A 72 -18.20 10.78 -0.05
CA LEU A 72 -17.86 12.19 -0.23
C LEU A 72 -18.99 12.93 -0.98
N ALA A 73 -19.55 12.32 -2.02
CA ALA A 73 -20.64 12.90 -2.82
C ALA A 73 -21.95 13.07 -2.01
N GLU A 74 -22.28 12.12 -1.13
CA GLU A 74 -23.47 12.20 -0.28
C GLU A 74 -23.34 13.20 0.87
N LYS A 75 -22.13 13.31 1.46
CA LYS A 75 -21.86 14.18 2.62
C LYS A 75 -21.40 15.58 2.22
N GLY A 76 -21.20 15.85 0.93
CA GLY A 76 -20.71 17.11 0.37
C GLY A 76 -21.68 18.28 0.56
N LYS A 77 -21.67 18.92 1.74
CA LYS A 77 -22.34 20.21 2.00
C LYS A 77 -21.49 21.27 2.71
N TYR A 78 -20.21 21.01 2.97
CA TYR A 78 -19.38 21.92 3.77
C TYR A 78 -17.96 22.06 3.22
N ASN A 79 -17.72 23.12 2.44
CA ASN A 79 -16.45 23.57 1.84
C ASN A 79 -15.73 22.54 0.94
N LYS A 80 -15.30 22.98 -0.25
CA LYS A 80 -14.52 22.16 -1.19
C LYS A 80 -13.29 21.57 -0.49
N LEU A 81 -13.07 20.26 -0.58
CA LEU A 81 -11.93 19.54 -0.01
C LEU A 81 -10.60 20.19 -0.38
N SER A 82 -10.46 20.63 -1.62
CA SER A 82 -9.28 21.37 -2.08
C SER A 82 -8.99 22.65 -1.28
N ALA A 83 -10.01 23.35 -0.79
CA ALA A 83 -9.85 24.52 0.07
C ALA A 83 -9.47 24.10 1.51
N GLN A 84 -10.06 23.02 2.03
CA GLN A 84 -9.71 22.47 3.35
C GLN A 84 -8.25 22.01 3.41
N LEU A 85 -7.77 21.33 2.36
CA LEU A 85 -6.37 20.92 2.24
C LEU A 85 -5.42 22.12 2.26
N LYS A 86 -5.70 23.14 1.46
CA LYS A 86 -4.91 24.39 1.43
C LYS A 86 -4.88 25.10 2.79
N ALA A 87 -6.03 25.18 3.46
CA ALA A 87 -6.13 25.78 4.79
C ALA A 87 -5.29 25.03 5.84
N ASN A 88 -5.01 23.74 5.62
CA ASN A 88 -4.17 22.91 6.49
C ASN A 88 -2.73 22.78 5.98
N GLY A 89 -2.31 23.65 5.07
CA GLY A 89 -0.92 23.77 4.61
C GLY A 89 -0.52 22.79 3.51
N PHE A 90 -1.47 22.09 2.89
CA PHE A 90 -1.20 21.27 1.71
C PHE A 90 -1.17 22.12 0.44
N SER A 91 -0.18 21.88 -0.42
CA SER A 91 -0.09 22.43 -1.78
C SER A 91 -0.24 21.32 -2.82
N ARG A 92 -0.46 21.69 -4.08
CA ARG A 92 -0.43 20.73 -5.20
C ARG A 92 1.00 20.50 -5.62
N VAL A 93 1.36 19.25 -5.87
CA VAL A 93 2.65 18.91 -6.49
C VAL A 93 2.69 19.51 -7.90
N LEU A 94 3.78 20.18 -8.25
CA LEU A 94 4.00 20.68 -9.61
C LEU A 94 4.62 19.59 -10.49
N ASN A 95 4.12 19.44 -11.72
CA ASN A 95 4.75 18.57 -12.70
C ASN A 95 6.01 19.23 -13.30
N LYS A 96 6.70 18.54 -14.22
CA LYS A 96 7.93 19.05 -14.85
C LYS A 96 7.73 20.37 -15.62
N ASP A 97 6.52 20.64 -16.08
CA ASP A 97 6.15 21.85 -16.81
C ASP A 97 5.62 22.96 -15.88
N GLY A 98 5.69 22.77 -14.56
CA GLY A 98 5.18 23.71 -13.55
C GLY A 98 3.66 23.67 -13.37
N ASN A 99 2.95 22.75 -14.03
CA ASN A 99 1.50 22.62 -13.91
C ASN A 99 1.13 21.86 -12.63
N PRO A 100 0.13 22.34 -11.87
CA PRO A 100 -0.27 21.69 -10.63
C PRO A 100 -1.00 20.36 -10.88
N SER A 101 -0.60 19.31 -10.16
CA SER A 101 -1.26 18.01 -10.19
C SER A 101 -2.68 18.08 -9.63
N SER A 102 -3.61 17.37 -10.27
CA SER A 102 -5.01 17.32 -9.82
C SER A 102 -5.24 16.36 -8.65
N TRP A 103 -4.39 15.32 -8.50
CA TRP A 103 -4.56 14.20 -7.55
C TRP A 103 -3.39 14.01 -6.56
N ARG A 104 -2.25 14.68 -6.79
CA ARG A 104 -1.12 14.68 -5.86
C ARG A 104 -1.02 15.99 -5.10
N TRP A 105 -0.98 15.86 -3.78
CA TRP A 105 -0.81 16.94 -2.83
C TRP A 105 0.52 16.76 -2.11
N GLU A 106 1.02 17.81 -1.49
CA GLU A 106 2.24 17.75 -0.70
C GLU A 106 2.12 18.60 0.56
N ARG A 107 2.83 18.18 1.61
CA ARG A 107 2.94 18.91 2.87
C ARG A 107 4.39 18.87 3.33
N LYS A 108 4.90 20.02 3.77
CA LYS A 108 6.20 20.09 4.45
C LYS A 108 6.04 19.58 5.89
N VAL A 109 6.89 18.66 6.31
CA VAL A 109 6.97 18.15 7.68
C VAL A 109 8.45 18.12 8.04
N ASP A 110 8.85 18.88 9.06
CA ASP A 110 10.23 18.95 9.57
C ASP A 110 11.29 19.13 8.46
N GLY A 111 11.01 20.02 7.51
CA GLY A 111 11.90 20.32 6.38
C GLY A 111 11.79 19.34 5.19
N GLN A 112 11.05 18.25 5.32
CA GLN A 112 10.83 17.26 4.28
C GLN A 112 9.49 17.51 3.56
N THR A 113 9.48 17.42 2.23
CA THR A 113 8.23 17.52 1.45
C THR A 113 7.65 16.13 1.23
N ILE A 114 6.52 15.85 1.88
CA ILE A 114 5.82 14.57 1.79
C ILE A 114 4.69 14.68 0.77
N VAL A 115 4.68 13.75 -0.18
CA VAL A 115 3.60 13.64 -1.17
C VAL A 115 2.48 12.77 -0.62
N VAL A 116 1.26 13.24 -0.79
CA VAL A 116 0.02 12.48 -0.56
C VAL A 116 -0.66 12.26 -1.91
N GLU A 117 -0.85 11.00 -2.26
CA GLU A 117 -1.53 10.57 -3.49
C GLU A 117 -2.96 10.14 -3.17
N PHE A 118 -3.94 10.81 -3.79
CA PHE A 118 -5.33 10.39 -3.70
C PHE A 118 -5.63 9.33 -4.75
N LEU A 119 -6.19 8.22 -4.28
CA LEU A 119 -6.60 7.07 -5.06
C LEU A 119 -8.10 6.89 -4.95
N GLN A 120 -8.71 6.28 -5.96
CA GLN A 120 -10.10 5.87 -5.94
C GLN A 120 -10.24 4.53 -6.65
N HIS A 121 -11.32 3.82 -6.34
CA HIS A 121 -11.62 2.55 -6.94
C HIS A 121 -12.10 2.69 -8.40
N THR A 122 -11.73 1.71 -9.23
CA THR A 122 -12.41 1.38 -10.48
C THR A 122 -12.50 -0.14 -10.62
N ASP A 123 -13.58 -0.64 -11.21
CA ASP A 123 -13.67 -2.02 -11.73
C ASP A 123 -13.36 -2.09 -13.22
N ASP A 124 -13.30 -0.94 -13.91
CA ASP A 124 -12.97 -0.86 -15.33
C ASP A 124 -11.44 -0.84 -15.54
N PRO A 125 -10.85 -1.89 -16.13
CA PRO A 125 -9.41 -1.93 -16.40
C PRO A 125 -8.95 -0.81 -17.34
N ALA A 126 -9.80 -0.31 -18.23
CA ALA A 126 -9.46 0.78 -19.14
C ALA A 126 -9.30 2.13 -18.43
N LYS A 127 -9.82 2.24 -17.20
CA LYS A 127 -9.69 3.41 -16.34
C LYS A 127 -8.51 3.31 -15.35
N ASN A 128 -7.90 2.14 -15.20
CA ASN A 128 -6.78 1.96 -14.29
C ASN A 128 -5.64 2.95 -14.61
N ALA A 129 -5.04 3.52 -13.57
CA ALA A 129 -4.01 4.56 -13.66
C ALA A 129 -4.44 5.84 -14.42
N ARG A 130 -5.73 6.20 -14.38
CA ARG A 130 -6.25 7.50 -14.85
C ARG A 130 -6.79 8.33 -13.71
N ALA A 131 -6.46 9.62 -13.69
CA ALA A 131 -7.00 10.55 -12.71
C ALA A 131 -8.42 10.99 -13.12
N GLU A 132 -9.37 10.89 -12.21
CA GLU A 132 -10.76 11.34 -12.40
C GLU A 132 -11.12 12.38 -11.32
N SER A 133 -11.91 13.38 -11.70
CA SER A 133 -12.33 14.45 -10.79
C SER A 133 -13.30 13.92 -9.75
N VAL A 134 -13.06 14.29 -8.49
CA VAL A 134 -14.08 14.15 -7.44
C VAL A 134 -15.04 15.33 -7.62
N VAL A 135 -16.29 15.02 -7.93
CA VAL A 135 -17.31 16.02 -8.31
C VAL A 135 -17.42 17.09 -7.22
N ASP A 136 -17.39 18.36 -7.64
CA ASP A 136 -17.51 19.57 -6.80
C ASP A 136 -16.48 19.78 -5.68
N GLU A 137 -15.53 18.86 -5.47
CA GLU A 137 -14.52 18.94 -4.41
C GLU A 137 -13.24 19.71 -4.82
N GLY A 138 -13.07 19.91 -6.13
CA GLY A 138 -11.88 20.54 -6.70
C GLY A 138 -10.61 19.72 -6.49
N VAL A 139 -10.73 18.41 -6.28
CA VAL A 139 -9.63 17.44 -6.26
C VAL A 139 -9.89 16.35 -7.30
N SER A 140 -8.86 15.64 -7.72
CA SER A 140 -8.97 14.39 -8.45
C SER A 140 -8.37 13.25 -7.63
N ALA A 141 -8.68 12.01 -8.00
CA ALA A 141 -8.04 10.83 -7.47
C ALA A 141 -7.65 9.89 -8.62
N MET A 142 -6.52 9.20 -8.49
CA MET A 142 -6.07 8.19 -9.43
C MET A 142 -6.92 6.93 -9.29
N GLN A 143 -7.52 6.47 -10.39
CA GLN A 143 -8.28 5.24 -10.42
C GLN A 143 -7.35 4.04 -10.36
N ILE A 144 -7.55 3.19 -9.35
CA ILE A 144 -6.79 1.96 -9.12
C ILE A 144 -7.76 0.78 -9.12
N LEU A 145 -7.46 -0.20 -9.95
CA LEU A 145 -8.26 -1.42 -10.07
C LEU A 145 -8.42 -2.09 -8.70
N HIS A 146 -9.64 -2.44 -8.34
CA HIS A 146 -9.96 -3.15 -7.08
C HIS A 146 -9.63 -2.43 -5.78
N ALA A 147 -9.17 -1.17 -5.82
CA ALA A 147 -8.81 -0.44 -4.60
C ALA A 147 -9.98 -0.27 -3.61
N GLY A 148 -11.23 -0.48 -4.03
CA GLY A 148 -12.42 -0.42 -3.18
C GLY A 148 -12.49 -1.52 -2.11
N VAL A 149 -11.69 -2.60 -2.22
CA VAL A 149 -11.63 -3.69 -1.22
C VAL A 149 -11.35 -3.17 0.19
N VAL A 150 -10.57 -2.10 0.31
CA VAL A 150 -10.16 -1.51 1.60
C VAL A 150 -11.29 -0.75 2.30
N HIS A 151 -12.44 -0.57 1.66
CA HIS A 151 -13.62 -0.07 2.33
C HIS A 151 -14.20 -1.08 3.32
N GLU A 152 -13.96 -2.38 3.09
CA GLU A 152 -14.41 -3.50 3.94
C GLU A 152 -13.25 -4.26 4.61
N MET A 153 -12.10 -4.34 3.94
CA MET A 153 -10.91 -5.09 4.38
C MET A 153 -9.86 -4.13 4.96
N TYR A 154 -10.14 -3.62 6.17
CA TYR A 154 -9.26 -2.68 6.86
C TYR A 154 -9.21 -2.92 8.37
N LEU A 155 -8.13 -2.44 8.97
CA LEU A 155 -7.96 -2.34 10.42
C LEU A 155 -7.90 -0.86 10.82
N GLU A 156 -8.06 -0.59 12.11
CA GLU A 156 -7.88 0.75 12.64
C GLU A 156 -6.87 0.76 13.80
N ARG A 157 -6.08 1.82 13.89
CA ARG A 157 -5.18 2.08 15.02
C ARG A 157 -5.21 3.56 15.40
N GLU A 158 -5.32 3.84 16.70
CA GLU A 158 -5.10 5.18 17.22
C GLU A 158 -3.59 5.43 17.32
N VAL A 159 -3.12 6.52 16.76
CA VAL A 159 -1.71 6.93 16.84
C VAL A 159 -1.59 8.37 17.33
N ILE A 160 -0.46 8.67 17.96
CA ILE A 160 -0.11 10.03 18.35
C ILE A 160 0.76 10.63 17.25
N VAL A 161 0.30 11.75 16.69
CA VAL A 161 1.02 12.50 15.67
C VAL A 161 1.48 13.83 16.25
N GLU A 162 2.75 14.17 16.00
CA GLU A 162 3.29 15.49 16.26
C GLU A 162 2.87 16.45 15.14
N LEU A 163 2.34 17.60 15.52
CA LEU A 163 1.90 18.63 14.58
C LEU A 163 3.08 19.56 14.27
N PRO A 164 3.22 20.05 13.02
CA PRO A 164 4.33 20.91 12.64
C PRO A 164 4.30 22.23 13.39
N ASP A 165 5.40 22.97 13.28
CA ASP A 165 5.52 24.35 13.75
C ASP A 165 5.26 24.49 15.27
N GLY A 166 5.52 23.43 16.04
CA GLY A 166 5.34 23.40 17.50
C GLY A 166 3.89 23.34 17.96
N ASN A 167 2.94 22.96 17.09
CA ASN A 167 1.50 22.91 17.41
C ASN A 167 1.08 21.74 18.33
N GLY A 168 2.03 21.12 19.03
CA GLY A 168 1.77 20.04 19.99
C GLY A 168 1.55 18.67 19.34
N LYS A 169 0.93 17.76 20.10
CA LYS A 169 0.62 16.38 19.65
C LYS A 169 -0.89 16.16 19.67
N THR A 170 -1.38 15.29 18.81
CA THR A 170 -2.79 14.89 18.77
C THR A 170 -2.92 13.41 18.49
N LYS A 171 -4.02 12.83 18.97
CA LYS A 171 -4.42 11.47 18.59
C LYS A 171 -5.23 11.50 17.30
N VAL A 172 -4.97 10.56 16.41
CA VAL A 172 -5.73 10.35 15.18
C VAL A 172 -6.02 8.87 14.99
N GLN A 173 -7.21 8.55 14.50
CA GLN A 173 -7.57 7.18 14.13
C GLN A 173 -7.17 6.93 12.67
N ILE A 174 -6.18 6.09 12.45
CA ILE A 174 -5.76 5.68 11.10
C ILE A 174 -6.51 4.40 10.74
N ARG A 175 -7.13 4.39 9.56
CA ARG A 175 -7.73 3.21 8.95
C ARG A 175 -6.85 2.78 7.79
N TYR A 176 -6.38 1.54 7.79
CA TYR A 176 -5.40 1.04 6.84
C TYR A 176 -5.80 -0.34 6.33
N ALA A 177 -5.40 -0.67 5.11
CA ALA A 177 -5.64 -1.99 4.52
C ALA A 177 -5.21 -3.10 5.49
N ASP A 178 -6.08 -4.10 5.69
CA ASP A 178 -5.71 -5.30 6.42
C ASP A 178 -4.69 -6.12 5.62
N ALA A 179 -4.18 -7.21 6.20
CA ALA A 179 -3.16 -8.02 5.54
C ALA A 179 -3.65 -8.63 4.21
N VAL A 180 -4.91 -9.04 4.11
CA VAL A 180 -5.50 -9.62 2.89
C VAL A 180 -5.57 -8.58 1.78
N ALA A 181 -6.13 -7.40 2.08
CA ALA A 181 -6.20 -6.30 1.13
C ALA A 181 -4.80 -5.80 0.72
N PHE A 182 -3.86 -5.75 1.66
CA PHE A 182 -2.48 -5.39 1.36
C PHE A 182 -1.83 -6.38 0.39
N ILE A 183 -1.89 -7.68 0.68
CA ILE A 183 -1.34 -8.74 -0.18
C ILE A 183 -1.97 -8.68 -1.57
N LEU A 184 -3.30 -8.56 -1.66
CA LEU A 184 -4.03 -8.41 -2.91
C LEU A 184 -3.53 -7.20 -3.72
N LEU A 185 -3.59 -6.00 -3.15
CA LEU A 185 -3.25 -4.78 -3.88
C LEU A 185 -1.77 -4.72 -4.25
N LYS A 186 -0.87 -5.26 -3.41
CA LYS A 186 0.55 -5.34 -3.71
C LYS A 186 0.87 -6.38 -4.76
N ALA A 187 0.20 -7.53 -4.78
CA ALA A 187 0.37 -8.53 -5.83
C ALA A 187 -0.04 -7.95 -7.20
N LEU A 188 -1.18 -7.26 -7.28
CA LEU A 188 -1.64 -6.60 -8.51
C LEU A 188 -0.70 -5.48 -8.96
N ALA A 189 -0.28 -4.62 -8.02
CA ALA A 189 0.69 -3.58 -8.33
C ALA A 189 2.00 -4.19 -8.84
N PHE A 190 2.52 -5.22 -8.18
CA PHE A 190 3.75 -5.88 -8.60
C PHE A 190 3.64 -6.51 -10.00
N ASP A 191 2.51 -7.16 -10.32
CA ASP A 191 2.27 -7.78 -11.62
C ASP A 191 2.32 -6.75 -12.77
N ASP A 192 1.74 -5.57 -12.54
CA ASP A 192 1.71 -4.48 -13.51
C ASP A 192 3.09 -3.81 -13.68
N ARG A 193 3.57 -3.16 -12.61
CA ARG A 193 4.73 -2.24 -12.66
C ARG A 193 6.08 -2.90 -12.35
N LYS A 194 6.10 -4.13 -11.81
CA LYS A 194 7.30 -4.96 -11.63
C LYS A 194 8.44 -4.25 -10.89
N THR A 195 8.10 -3.54 -9.81
CA THR A 195 9.08 -2.77 -9.04
C THR A 195 9.63 -3.57 -7.86
N ASN A 196 10.94 -3.51 -7.64
CA ASN A 196 11.65 -4.23 -6.58
C ASN A 196 11.02 -4.03 -5.20
N LYS A 197 10.60 -2.79 -4.90
CA LYS A 197 9.95 -2.47 -3.63
C LYS A 197 8.62 -3.19 -3.43
N ASP A 198 7.81 -3.40 -4.48
CA ASP A 198 6.53 -4.08 -4.26
C ASP A 198 6.73 -5.55 -3.90
N ALA A 199 7.72 -6.23 -4.50
CA ALA A 199 8.11 -7.58 -4.09
C ALA A 199 8.61 -7.59 -2.63
N ALA A 200 9.44 -6.61 -2.24
CA ALA A 200 9.93 -6.47 -0.86
C ALA A 200 8.82 -6.23 0.15
N ASP A 201 7.93 -5.27 -0.12
CA ASP A 201 6.77 -4.94 0.73
C ASP A 201 5.84 -6.16 0.91
N LEU A 202 5.54 -6.86 -0.19
CA LEU A 202 4.70 -8.05 -0.19
C LEU A 202 5.30 -9.16 0.66
N VAL A 203 6.55 -9.54 0.39
CA VAL A 203 7.24 -10.61 1.11
C VAL A 203 7.42 -10.25 2.59
N HIS A 204 7.72 -9.00 2.91
CA HIS A 204 7.84 -8.55 4.30
C HIS A 204 6.53 -8.77 5.07
N VAL A 205 5.39 -8.32 4.52
CA VAL A 205 4.09 -8.52 5.17
C VAL A 205 3.73 -10.01 5.27
N MET A 206 3.99 -10.80 4.23
CA MET A 206 3.74 -12.25 4.26
C MET A 206 4.61 -13.00 5.28
N ARG A 207 5.81 -12.51 5.59
CA ARG A 207 6.70 -13.10 6.60
C ARG A 207 6.31 -12.77 8.03
N TYR A 208 5.82 -11.55 8.27
CA TYR A 208 5.82 -10.97 9.61
C TYR A 208 4.47 -10.47 10.11
N ALA A 209 3.42 -10.40 9.28
CA ALA A 209 2.12 -9.91 9.74
C ALA A 209 1.37 -10.95 10.60
N ASP A 210 1.46 -12.22 10.22
CA ASP A 210 1.05 -13.39 11.01
C ASP A 210 1.68 -14.65 10.37
N SER A 211 1.34 -15.85 10.84
CA SER A 211 1.77 -17.08 10.17
C SER A 211 1.19 -17.21 8.74
N THR A 212 1.96 -17.81 7.84
CA THR A 212 1.54 -18.09 6.45
C THR A 212 0.18 -18.79 6.40
N GLU A 213 -0.03 -19.78 7.27
CA GLU A 213 -1.31 -20.51 7.38
C GLU A 213 -2.47 -19.58 7.70
N LYS A 214 -2.36 -18.73 8.74
CA LYS A 214 -3.45 -17.83 9.12
C LYS A 214 -3.73 -16.79 8.05
N LEU A 215 -2.69 -16.19 7.45
CA LEU A 215 -2.86 -15.24 6.36
C LEU A 215 -3.58 -15.89 5.16
N ALA A 216 -3.19 -17.12 4.81
CA ALA A 216 -3.81 -17.86 3.72
C ALA A 216 -5.26 -18.27 4.02
N VAL A 217 -5.56 -18.74 5.24
CA VAL A 217 -6.92 -19.05 5.67
C VAL A 217 -7.80 -17.80 5.63
N GLN A 218 -7.34 -16.67 6.16
CA GLN A 218 -8.07 -15.41 6.07
C GLN A 218 -8.36 -15.01 4.62
N TYR A 219 -7.37 -15.15 3.73
CA TYR A 219 -7.55 -14.85 2.30
C TYR A 219 -8.57 -15.81 1.65
N ALA A 220 -8.51 -17.11 1.99
CA ALA A 220 -9.45 -18.12 1.50
C ALA A 220 -10.88 -17.87 1.98
N ASP A 221 -11.05 -17.48 3.24
CA ASP A 221 -12.36 -17.15 3.81
C ASP A 221 -12.99 -15.96 3.06
N ARG A 222 -12.22 -14.90 2.75
CA ARG A 222 -12.70 -13.79 1.92
C ARG A 222 -13.09 -14.22 0.50
N LEU A 223 -12.33 -15.14 -0.10
CA LEU A 223 -12.69 -15.71 -1.41
C LEU A 223 -14.02 -16.47 -1.37
N LYS A 224 -14.28 -17.22 -0.29
CA LYS A 224 -15.53 -17.96 -0.06
C LYS A 224 -16.71 -17.06 0.25
N GLU A 225 -16.51 -15.97 0.98
CA GLU A 225 -17.53 -14.93 1.20
C GLU A 225 -18.06 -14.34 -0.11
N GLY A 226 -17.29 -14.42 -1.19
CA GLY A 226 -17.70 -14.05 -2.56
C GLY A 226 -17.66 -12.54 -2.83
N LYS A 227 -17.47 -11.71 -1.81
CA LYS A 227 -17.25 -10.27 -1.98
C LYS A 227 -15.88 -10.02 -2.57
N HIS A 228 -15.81 -9.13 -3.56
CA HIS A 228 -14.57 -8.83 -4.29
C HIS A 228 -13.87 -10.09 -4.85
N HIS A 229 -14.62 -11.16 -5.16
CA HIS A 229 -14.08 -12.44 -5.58
C HIS A 229 -13.12 -12.32 -6.77
N GLU A 230 -13.51 -11.53 -7.79
CA GLU A 230 -12.65 -11.30 -8.95
C GLU A 230 -11.31 -10.65 -8.57
N ALA A 231 -11.33 -9.65 -7.68
CA ALA A 231 -10.12 -9.00 -7.23
C ALA A 231 -9.18 -10.00 -6.54
N LEU A 232 -9.70 -10.75 -5.57
CA LEU A 232 -8.94 -11.75 -4.83
C LEU A 232 -8.38 -12.86 -5.74
N GLU A 233 -9.16 -13.34 -6.71
CA GLU A 233 -8.69 -14.30 -7.71
C GLU A 233 -7.59 -13.72 -8.61
N GLN A 234 -7.71 -12.46 -9.03
CA GLN A 234 -6.65 -11.79 -9.80
C GLN A 234 -5.37 -11.62 -8.97
N GLY A 235 -5.48 -11.25 -7.69
CA GLY A 235 -4.35 -11.15 -6.77
C GLY A 235 -3.65 -12.50 -6.57
N LEU A 236 -4.42 -13.58 -6.37
CA LEU A 236 -3.88 -14.92 -6.22
C LEU A 236 -3.16 -15.41 -7.49
N ARG A 237 -3.74 -15.13 -8.68
CA ARG A 237 -3.09 -15.41 -9.97
C ARG A 237 -1.81 -14.60 -10.18
N ALA A 238 -1.76 -13.37 -9.69
CA ALA A 238 -0.55 -12.55 -9.73
C ALA A 238 0.57 -13.17 -8.87
N LEU A 239 0.23 -13.65 -7.65
CA LEU A 239 1.19 -14.38 -6.79
C LEU A 239 1.70 -15.66 -7.47
N GLU A 240 0.79 -16.48 -8.01
CA GLU A 240 1.12 -17.70 -8.77
C GLU A 240 2.10 -17.41 -9.91
N ARG A 241 1.76 -16.43 -10.76
CA ARG A 241 2.56 -16.07 -11.93
C ARG A 241 3.94 -15.54 -11.54
N LYS A 242 4.05 -14.79 -10.46
CA LYS A 242 5.28 -14.05 -10.12
C LYS A 242 6.23 -14.79 -9.18
N PHE A 243 5.75 -15.79 -8.46
CA PHE A 243 6.54 -16.45 -7.40
C PHE A 243 6.52 -17.97 -7.45
N CYS A 244 5.47 -18.60 -7.98
CA CYS A 244 5.31 -20.06 -7.92
C CYS A 244 5.83 -20.75 -9.18
N ASP A 245 6.17 -22.03 -9.11
CA ASP A 245 6.59 -22.82 -10.27
C ASP A 245 5.58 -22.75 -11.43
N GLU A 246 6.09 -22.74 -12.65
CA GLU A 246 5.29 -22.95 -13.85
C GLU A 246 6.04 -23.82 -14.87
N GLN A 247 5.37 -24.23 -15.95
CA GLN A 247 5.99 -25.09 -16.94
C GLN A 247 7.25 -24.45 -17.53
N GLY A 248 8.41 -25.01 -17.18
CA GLY A 248 9.72 -24.58 -17.69
C GLY A 248 10.40 -23.46 -16.90
N ILE A 249 9.85 -23.00 -15.79
CA ILE A 249 10.47 -21.98 -14.91
C ILE A 249 10.22 -22.36 -13.45
N GLU A 250 11.29 -22.60 -12.69
CA GLU A 250 11.18 -22.83 -11.24
C GLU A 250 10.87 -21.50 -10.53
N GLY A 251 10.06 -21.53 -9.48
CA GLY A 251 9.54 -20.32 -8.83
C GLY A 251 10.64 -19.41 -8.29
N PHE A 252 11.76 -19.97 -7.82
CA PHE A 252 12.91 -19.17 -7.33
C PHE A 252 13.61 -18.39 -8.45
N GLU A 253 13.47 -18.81 -9.71
CA GLU A 253 14.01 -18.11 -10.89
C GLU A 253 13.10 -16.97 -11.36
N LYS A 254 11.86 -16.88 -10.83
CA LYS A 254 10.89 -15.86 -11.25
C LYS A 254 11.25 -14.46 -10.74
N GLU A 255 10.59 -13.48 -11.35
CA GLU A 255 10.80 -12.06 -11.07
C GLU A 255 10.59 -11.71 -9.59
N GLY A 256 9.59 -12.30 -8.92
CA GLY A 256 9.28 -11.99 -7.51
C GLY A 256 10.47 -12.22 -6.57
N PRO A 257 10.97 -13.45 -6.44
CA PRO A 257 12.15 -13.74 -5.61
C PRO A 257 13.41 -12.99 -6.04
N ALA A 258 13.65 -12.84 -7.35
CA ALA A 258 14.80 -12.11 -7.87
C ALA A 258 14.78 -10.63 -7.50
N GLN A 259 13.61 -9.98 -7.62
CA GLN A 259 13.43 -8.57 -7.30
C GLN A 259 13.44 -8.28 -5.80
N PHE A 260 12.92 -9.20 -4.98
CA PHE A 260 13.10 -9.15 -3.52
C PHE A 260 14.58 -9.09 -3.15
N CYS A 261 15.38 -10.04 -3.66
CA CYS A 261 16.82 -10.09 -3.37
C CYS A 261 17.56 -8.88 -3.97
N ALA A 262 17.11 -8.35 -5.10
CA ALA A 262 17.69 -7.12 -5.67
C ALA A 262 17.39 -5.88 -4.81
N PHE A 263 16.19 -5.78 -4.23
CA PHE A 263 15.83 -4.67 -3.35
C PHE A 263 16.68 -4.63 -2.09
N HIS A 264 16.89 -5.80 -1.48
CA HIS A 264 17.65 -5.97 -0.24
C HIS A 264 19.15 -6.17 -0.45
N GLU A 265 19.62 -6.13 -1.71
CA GLU A 265 21.04 -6.34 -2.07
C GLU A 265 21.61 -7.65 -1.50
N ILE A 266 20.78 -8.71 -1.50
CA ILE A 266 21.13 -10.04 -0.96
C ILE A 266 21.95 -10.80 -1.99
N GLY A 267 23.24 -10.97 -1.69
CA GLY A 267 24.20 -11.75 -2.46
C GLY A 267 24.41 -11.25 -3.90
N GLU A 268 25.53 -11.63 -4.50
CA GLU A 268 25.74 -11.42 -5.93
C GLU A 268 24.85 -12.35 -6.77
N GLN A 269 24.63 -12.01 -8.04
CA GLN A 269 23.87 -12.87 -8.95
C GLN A 269 24.50 -14.26 -9.06
N GLY A 270 23.70 -15.30 -8.84
CA GLY A 270 24.15 -16.69 -8.85
C GLY A 270 24.93 -17.14 -7.61
N SER A 271 25.10 -16.28 -6.59
CA SER A 271 25.68 -16.70 -5.31
C SER A 271 24.72 -17.62 -4.54
N ASP A 272 25.29 -18.52 -3.74
CA ASP A 272 24.52 -19.48 -2.94
C ASP A 272 23.54 -18.78 -1.97
N ASP A 273 23.97 -17.68 -1.33
CA ASP A 273 23.13 -16.89 -0.43
C ASP A 273 21.91 -16.30 -1.16
N ARG A 274 22.11 -15.79 -2.37
CA ARG A 274 21.03 -15.23 -3.18
C ARG A 274 20.06 -16.32 -3.65
N ILE A 275 20.59 -17.45 -4.15
CA ILE A 275 19.77 -18.57 -4.61
C ILE A 275 18.95 -19.15 -3.45
N LEU A 276 19.56 -19.29 -2.27
CA LEU A 276 18.88 -19.74 -1.07
C LEU A 276 17.70 -18.82 -0.72
N GLU A 277 17.94 -17.51 -0.70
CA GLU A 277 16.87 -16.57 -0.36
C GLU A 277 15.77 -16.51 -1.43
N GLN A 278 16.13 -16.63 -2.70
CA GLN A 278 15.14 -16.76 -3.77
C GLN A 278 14.23 -17.98 -3.58
N ARG A 279 14.81 -19.12 -3.16
CA ARG A 279 14.05 -20.33 -2.84
C ARG A 279 13.14 -20.12 -1.63
N ASN A 280 13.63 -19.48 -0.58
CA ASN A 280 12.83 -19.16 0.61
C ASN A 280 11.61 -18.29 0.27
N VAL A 281 11.82 -17.25 -0.55
CA VAL A 281 10.73 -16.36 -1.00
C VAL A 281 9.72 -17.11 -1.87
N SER A 282 10.19 -17.90 -2.84
CA SER A 282 9.32 -18.73 -3.68
C SER A 282 8.50 -19.72 -2.85
N ALA A 283 9.15 -20.42 -1.92
CA ALA A 283 8.50 -21.42 -1.06
C ALA A 283 7.41 -20.79 -0.17
N LEU A 284 7.68 -19.64 0.44
CA LEU A 284 6.72 -18.90 1.26
C LEU A 284 5.43 -18.58 0.49
N VAL A 285 5.57 -18.01 -0.71
CA VAL A 285 4.41 -17.61 -1.52
C VAL A 285 3.70 -18.84 -2.08
N THR A 286 4.44 -19.87 -2.48
CA THR A 286 3.87 -21.14 -2.96
C THR A 286 3.05 -21.83 -1.87
N GLU A 287 3.55 -21.87 -0.63
CA GLU A 287 2.81 -22.40 0.51
C GLU A 287 1.53 -21.61 0.78
N PHE A 288 1.61 -20.28 0.81
CA PHE A 288 0.45 -19.40 0.95
C PHE A 288 -0.61 -19.72 -0.11
N VAL A 289 -0.23 -19.72 -1.40
CA VAL A 289 -1.13 -19.98 -2.53
C VAL A 289 -1.77 -21.36 -2.41
N LYS A 290 -0.97 -22.39 -2.10
CA LYS A 290 -1.45 -23.76 -1.94
C LYS A 290 -2.52 -23.84 -0.85
N ILE A 291 -2.26 -23.26 0.33
CA ILE A 291 -3.23 -23.24 1.43
C ILE A 291 -4.52 -22.55 0.99
N VAL A 292 -4.44 -21.39 0.31
CA VAL A 292 -5.64 -20.68 -0.20
C VAL A 292 -6.45 -21.56 -1.16
N ARG A 293 -5.78 -22.20 -2.12
CA ARG A 293 -6.42 -23.06 -3.14
C ARG A 293 -7.02 -24.32 -2.54
N ASP A 294 -6.36 -24.93 -1.56
CA ASP A 294 -6.85 -26.12 -0.88
C ASP A 294 -8.08 -25.78 -0.02
N HIS A 295 -8.06 -24.64 0.69
CA HIS A 295 -9.20 -24.19 1.48
C HIS A 295 -10.40 -23.81 0.62
N THR A 296 -10.22 -23.15 -0.51
CA THR A 296 -11.33 -22.71 -1.39
C THR A 296 -12.01 -23.85 -2.15
N LYS A 297 -11.35 -25.00 -2.33
CA LYS A 297 -11.95 -26.23 -2.91
C LYS A 297 -12.78 -27.04 -1.91
N ALA A 298 -12.53 -26.86 -0.61
CA ALA A 298 -13.23 -27.55 0.48
C ALA A 298 -14.49 -26.81 0.91
#